data_AF-A0AA35R6D0-F1
#
_entry.id   AF-A0AA35R6D0-F1
#
_cell.length_a   1.000
_cell.length_b   1.000
_cell.length_c   1.000
_cell.angle_alpha   90.00
_cell.angle_beta   90.00
_cell.angle_gamma   90.00
#
_symmetry.space_group_name_H-M   'P 1'
#
loop_
_entity.id
_entity.type
_entity.pdbx_description
1 polymer ?
#
loop_
_entity_poly.entity_id
_entity_poly.type
_entity_poly.pdbx_seq_one_letter_code
_entity_poly.pdbx_strand_id
1 'polypeptide(L)'
;MISTKLPFLARLGIYRISSEKQETMLKLLALSTAAILSFSTRLFAVLRFESVIHEFDPYFNFRTTKYLTAEGFYSFHNWFDDRAWYPLGRIIGGTIYPGLMMTSAFLYHVMHLVNITIDIRHVCVFLAPLFSSLTVLVTYHLTKELKDASAGLVAAAMIAIVPGYISRSVAGSYDNEGIAIFCMLLTYALWIKSVKTGSVFWSTLCSIAYFYMVSSWGGYVFLINLIPMHILALMITGRFSHRIYVAYCSVYCLGTILSMQISFVGFQPVQSSEHMAAFGVFGLCQIYAFVDYIRSKLTKEQFDLLFRTLAIIVGATSVTVFSVLTLLGKISPWTGRFYSLLDPSYAKNNIPIIASVSEHQPTSWSSFYFDLQLHVFMFPVGLYFCFSKLTDQNIFIILYGVTSIYFAVRHTHTHTN
;
A
#
# COMPACT_ATOMS: atom_id res chain seq x y z
N MET A 1 31.26 24.61 32.20
CA MET A 1 30.44 25.55 32.98
C MET A 1 29.11 25.70 32.24
N ILE A 2 28.13 24.84 32.54
CA ILE A 2 26.66 24.95 32.38
C ILE A 2 26.16 23.69 33.10
N SER A 3 26.23 23.76 34.42
CA SER A 3 25.50 22.90 35.34
C SER A 3 24.67 23.88 36.13
N THR A 4 23.38 23.99 35.81
CA THR A 4 22.29 24.57 36.63
C THR A 4 21.12 24.90 35.71
N LYS A 5 20.04 24.14 35.87
CA LYS A 5 18.61 24.49 35.70
C LYS A 5 17.82 23.33 35.09
N LEU A 6 17.38 22.40 35.93
CA LEU A 6 16.05 21.76 35.80
C LEU A 6 15.65 21.13 37.14
N PRO A 7 15.33 21.92 38.19
CA PRO A 7 15.03 21.41 39.53
C PRO A 7 13.61 20.86 39.68
N PHE A 8 12.75 20.89 38.65
CA PHE A 8 11.37 20.42 38.74
C PHE A 8 11.23 18.91 38.51
N LEU A 9 12.03 18.33 37.61
CA LEU A 9 11.99 16.89 37.29
C LEU A 9 12.65 16.00 38.35
N ALA A 10 13.48 16.57 39.23
CA ALA A 10 14.15 15.83 40.31
C ALA A 10 13.17 15.38 41.42
N ARG A 11 11.99 16.01 41.54
CA ARG A 11 10.98 15.67 42.57
C ARG A 11 10.12 14.45 42.25
N LEU A 12 10.15 13.94 41.01
CA LEU A 12 9.28 12.85 40.54
C LEU A 12 9.90 11.44 40.62
N GLY A 13 11.08 11.27 41.22
CA GLY A 13 11.68 9.92 41.39
C GLY A 13 12.12 9.22 40.09
N ILE A 14 12.07 9.91 38.94
CA ILE A 14 12.39 9.39 37.60
C ILE A 14 13.90 9.11 37.42
N TYR A 15 14.74 9.60 38.34
CA TYR A 15 16.21 9.47 38.27
C TYR A 15 16.79 8.11 38.72
N ARG A 16 15.96 7.14 39.15
CA ARG A 16 16.44 5.76 39.44
C ARG A 16 16.45 4.82 38.24
N ILE A 17 16.11 5.33 37.06
CA ILE A 17 15.91 4.54 35.84
C ILE A 17 17.12 4.74 34.91
N SER A 18 17.70 3.64 34.40
CA SER A 18 18.78 3.67 33.40
C SER A 18 18.38 4.51 32.17
N SER A 19 19.35 5.19 31.55
CA SER A 19 19.11 6.05 30.38
C SER A 19 18.38 5.31 29.24
N GLU A 20 18.69 4.03 29.00
CA GLU A 20 18.01 3.20 28.00
C GLU A 20 16.52 2.95 28.33
N LYS A 21 16.22 2.76 29.62
CA LYS A 21 14.84 2.61 30.08
C LYS A 21 14.07 3.93 29.99
N GLN A 22 14.72 5.07 30.24
CA GLN A 22 14.12 6.39 30.05
C GLN A 22 13.80 6.65 28.56
N GLU A 23 14.72 6.32 27.65
CA GLU A 23 14.49 6.45 26.21
C GLU A 23 13.35 5.56 25.73
N THR A 24 13.30 4.31 26.20
CA THR A 24 12.23 3.36 25.87
C THR A 24 10.88 3.85 26.40
N MET A 25 10.85 4.37 27.63
CA MET A 25 9.64 4.95 28.23
C MET A 25 9.14 6.16 27.44
N LEU A 26 10.05 7.04 27.00
CA LEU A 26 9.69 8.20 26.19
C LEU A 26 9.10 7.79 24.83
N LYS A 27 9.71 6.81 24.15
CA LYS A 27 9.20 6.26 22.89
C LYS A 27 7.81 5.66 23.06
N LEU A 28 7.61 4.85 24.10
CA LEU A 28 6.33 4.24 24.42
C LEU A 28 5.26 5.30 24.69
N LEU A 29 5.60 6.31 25.51
CA LEU A 29 4.69 7.40 25.83
C LEU A 29 4.30 8.17 24.56
N ALA A 30 5.27 8.59 23.74
CA ALA A 30 5.02 9.35 22.51
C ALA A 30 4.18 8.56 21.49
N LEU A 31 4.42 7.25 21.33
CA LEU A 31 3.62 6.42 20.44
C LEU A 31 2.21 6.20 20.98
N SER A 32 2.06 5.98 22.29
CA SER A 32 0.75 5.83 22.92
C SER A 32 -0.09 7.10 22.79
N THR A 33 0.51 8.28 23.02
CA THR A 33 -0.19 9.56 22.86
C THR A 33 -0.54 9.82 21.41
N ALA A 34 0.36 9.53 20.46
CA ALA A 34 0.06 9.67 19.03
C ALA A 34 -1.07 8.73 18.58
N ALA A 35 -1.08 7.48 19.04
CA ALA A 35 -2.14 6.51 18.71
C ALA A 35 -3.50 6.92 19.30
N ILE A 36 -3.53 7.38 20.56
CA ILE A 36 -4.74 7.89 21.22
C ILE A 36 -5.24 9.17 20.53
N LEU A 37 -4.32 10.07 20.17
CA LEU A 37 -4.65 11.29 19.45
C LEU A 37 -5.25 10.97 18.09
N SER A 38 -4.66 10.02 17.35
CA SER A 38 -5.16 9.56 16.05
C SER A 38 -6.59 9.03 16.13
N PHE A 39 -6.89 8.24 17.17
CA PHE A 39 -8.24 7.75 17.42
C PHE A 39 -9.20 8.89 17.76
N SER A 40 -8.80 9.77 18.69
CA SER A 40 -9.66 10.81 19.24
C SER A 40 -10.06 11.87 18.21
N THR A 41 -9.15 12.26 17.32
CA THR A 41 -9.42 13.26 16.28
C THR A 41 -10.44 12.80 15.23
N ARG A 42 -10.74 11.50 15.17
CA ARG A 42 -11.69 10.91 14.21
C ARG A 42 -13.10 10.74 14.77
N LEU A 43 -13.32 11.06 16.04
CA LEU A 43 -14.61 10.85 16.71
C LEU A 43 -15.58 12.03 16.59
N PHE A 44 -15.18 13.16 15.99
CA PHE A 44 -16.00 14.39 15.98
C PHE A 44 -17.41 14.19 15.39
N ALA A 45 -17.57 13.37 14.35
CA ALA A 45 -18.87 13.08 13.77
C ALA A 45 -19.78 12.34 14.77
N VAL A 46 -19.25 11.30 15.41
CA VAL A 46 -19.96 10.48 16.41
C VAL A 46 -20.24 11.25 17.71
N LEU A 47 -19.39 12.21 18.08
CA LEU A 47 -19.59 13.05 19.27
C LEU A 47 -20.64 14.14 19.06
N ARG A 48 -20.75 14.68 17.84
CA ARG A 48 -21.72 15.73 17.50
C ARG A 48 -23.10 15.16 17.15
N PHE A 49 -23.10 14.00 16.50
CA PHE A 49 -24.30 13.34 15.98
C PHE A 49 -24.41 11.94 16.59
N GLU A 50 -25.03 11.01 15.87
CA GLU A 50 -25.19 9.63 16.30
C GLU A 50 -24.11 8.71 15.72
N SER A 51 -23.90 7.56 16.36
CA SER A 51 -23.02 6.50 15.85
C SER A 51 -23.69 5.74 14.70
N VAL A 52 -23.75 6.38 13.54
CA VAL A 52 -24.31 5.81 12.30
C VAL A 52 -23.25 5.81 11.20
N ILE A 53 -23.50 5.00 10.17
CA ILE A 53 -22.66 4.97 8.98
C ILE A 53 -22.99 6.18 8.11
N HIS A 54 -21.94 6.84 7.62
CA HIS A 54 -22.04 8.03 6.78
C HIS A 54 -21.70 7.71 5.34
N GLU A 55 -22.07 8.62 4.43
CA GLU A 55 -21.87 8.50 2.97
C GLU A 55 -22.65 7.34 2.34
N PHE A 56 -22.56 7.20 1.01
CA PHE A 56 -23.36 6.24 0.26
C PHE A 56 -22.70 4.86 0.18
N ASP A 57 -21.40 4.81 -0.11
CA ASP A 57 -20.67 3.57 -0.36
C ASP A 57 -20.58 2.63 0.86
N PRO A 58 -20.34 3.13 2.09
CA PRO A 58 -20.22 2.29 3.28
C PRO A 58 -21.45 1.45 3.63
N TYR A 59 -22.66 1.83 3.19
CA TYR A 59 -23.87 1.05 3.43
C TYR A 59 -23.83 -0.33 2.77
N PHE A 60 -23.21 -0.44 1.59
CA PHE A 60 -23.00 -1.72 0.93
C PHE A 60 -22.06 -2.60 1.75
N ASN A 61 -20.93 -2.05 2.18
CA ASN A 61 -19.93 -2.75 3.01
C ASN A 61 -20.54 -3.22 4.35
N PHE A 62 -21.40 -2.40 4.96
CA PHE A 62 -22.06 -2.78 6.20
C PHE A 62 -23.09 -3.89 6.01
N ARG A 63 -23.90 -3.82 4.94
CA ARG A 63 -24.88 -4.88 4.62
C ARG A 63 -24.16 -6.21 4.38
N THR A 64 -23.07 -6.21 3.63
CA THR A 64 -22.28 -7.41 3.34
C THR A 64 -21.62 -7.96 4.61
N THR A 65 -21.12 -7.09 5.48
CA THR A 65 -20.57 -7.49 6.80
C THR A 65 -21.63 -8.10 7.70
N LYS A 66 -22.83 -7.49 7.76
CA LYS A 66 -23.96 -8.03 8.53
C LYS A 66 -24.35 -9.43 8.04
N TYR A 67 -24.39 -9.63 6.72
CA TYR A 67 -24.65 -10.94 6.13
C TYR A 67 -23.56 -11.95 6.52
N LEU A 68 -22.27 -11.58 6.41
CA LEU A 68 -21.15 -12.42 6.79
C LEU A 68 -21.22 -12.86 8.26
N THR A 69 -21.57 -11.96 9.18
CA THR A 69 -21.69 -12.29 10.61
C THR A 69 -22.90 -13.15 10.95
N ALA A 70 -23.99 -13.05 10.17
CA ALA A 70 -25.23 -13.79 10.44
C ALA A 70 -25.23 -15.19 9.80
N GLU A 71 -24.79 -15.29 8.54
CA GLU A 71 -24.89 -16.51 7.72
C GLU A 71 -23.57 -17.30 7.64
N GLY A 72 -22.46 -16.67 8.05
CA GLY A 72 -21.12 -17.27 8.03
C GLY A 72 -20.37 -17.12 6.70
N PHE A 73 -19.10 -17.54 6.72
CA PHE A 73 -18.15 -17.31 5.62
C PHE A 73 -18.51 -18.03 4.32
N TYR A 74 -18.88 -19.32 4.38
CA TYR A 74 -19.14 -20.10 3.17
C TYR A 74 -20.40 -19.62 2.44
N SER A 75 -21.43 -19.23 3.19
CA SER A 75 -22.65 -18.61 2.65
C SER A 75 -22.33 -17.26 2.01
N PHE A 76 -21.49 -16.45 2.67
CA PHE A 76 -21.02 -15.17 2.13
C PHE A 76 -20.20 -15.33 0.83
N HIS A 77 -19.30 -16.31 0.78
CA HIS A 77 -18.46 -16.55 -0.39
C HIS A 77 -19.29 -16.94 -1.63
N ASN A 78 -20.38 -17.68 -1.44
CA ASN A 78 -21.28 -18.09 -2.51
C ASN A 78 -22.55 -17.21 -2.61
N TRP A 79 -22.54 -16.03 -2.00
CA TRP A 79 -23.75 -15.20 -1.89
C TRP A 79 -24.14 -14.58 -3.24
N PHE A 80 -25.36 -14.86 -3.67
CA PHE A 80 -26.07 -14.17 -4.75
C PHE A 80 -27.12 -13.23 -4.16
N ASP A 81 -27.02 -11.94 -4.45
CA ASP A 81 -27.98 -10.92 -4.02
C ASP A 81 -29.02 -10.67 -5.12
N ASP A 82 -30.23 -11.12 -4.87
CA ASP A 82 -31.41 -10.94 -5.72
C ASP A 82 -32.08 -9.56 -5.54
N ARG A 83 -31.69 -8.81 -4.50
CA ARG A 83 -32.30 -7.50 -4.17
C ARG A 83 -31.62 -6.31 -4.83
N ALA A 84 -30.49 -6.52 -5.49
CA ALA A 84 -29.75 -5.50 -6.21
C ALA A 84 -29.76 -5.80 -7.72
N TRP A 85 -29.71 -4.77 -8.56
CA TRP A 85 -29.64 -4.92 -10.02
C TRP A 85 -30.81 -5.73 -10.63
N TYR A 86 -32.05 -5.47 -10.21
CA TYR A 86 -33.23 -6.08 -10.84
C TYR A 86 -33.28 -5.72 -12.34
N PRO A 87 -33.43 -6.69 -13.26
CA PRO A 87 -33.79 -8.10 -13.06
C PRO A 87 -32.62 -9.12 -13.05
N LEU A 88 -31.36 -8.67 -13.11
CA LEU A 88 -30.18 -9.53 -13.25
C LEU A 88 -29.74 -10.18 -11.92
N GLY A 89 -29.79 -9.44 -10.82
CA GLY A 89 -29.14 -9.82 -9.57
C GLY A 89 -27.62 -9.57 -9.60
N ARG A 90 -26.94 -9.78 -8.46
CA ARG A 90 -25.49 -9.62 -8.34
C ARG A 90 -24.84 -10.74 -7.51
N ILE A 91 -23.83 -11.40 -8.07
CA ILE A 91 -22.97 -12.34 -7.31
C ILE A 91 -22.05 -11.51 -6.43
N ILE A 92 -22.21 -11.56 -5.11
CA ILE A 92 -21.49 -10.68 -4.19
C ILE A 92 -20.10 -11.23 -3.88
N GLY A 93 -19.99 -12.50 -3.47
CA GLY A 93 -18.72 -13.09 -3.03
C GLY A 93 -17.61 -13.09 -4.10
N GLY A 94 -17.98 -13.13 -5.37
CA GLY A 94 -17.04 -13.05 -6.51
C GLY A 94 -16.81 -11.64 -7.07
N THR A 95 -17.57 -10.61 -6.66
CA THR A 95 -17.50 -9.26 -7.26
C THR A 95 -16.98 -8.18 -6.32
N ILE A 96 -16.39 -8.55 -5.18
CA ILE A 96 -15.92 -7.62 -4.14
C ILE A 96 -14.59 -8.05 -3.54
N TYR A 97 -13.94 -7.09 -2.88
CA TYR A 97 -12.78 -7.33 -2.02
C TYR A 97 -13.27 -7.68 -0.59
N PRO A 98 -13.02 -8.90 -0.07
CA PRO A 98 -13.62 -9.35 1.19
C PRO A 98 -12.89 -8.87 2.45
N GLY A 99 -11.72 -8.23 2.33
CA GLY A 99 -10.80 -7.96 3.44
C GLY A 99 -11.40 -7.08 4.54
N LEU A 100 -12.13 -6.03 4.19
CA LEU A 100 -12.78 -5.13 5.14
C LEU A 100 -13.85 -5.87 5.99
N MET A 101 -14.70 -6.65 5.32
CA MET A 101 -15.80 -7.40 5.94
C MET A 101 -15.26 -8.51 6.84
N MET A 102 -14.25 -9.25 6.36
CA MET A 102 -13.58 -10.31 7.13
C MET A 102 -12.92 -9.76 8.39
N THR A 103 -12.30 -8.58 8.29
CA THR A 103 -11.67 -7.93 9.44
C THR A 103 -12.70 -7.53 10.49
N SER A 104 -13.80 -6.90 10.09
CA SER A 104 -14.90 -6.56 11.00
C SER A 104 -15.52 -7.78 11.66
N ALA A 105 -15.80 -8.83 10.88
CA ALA A 105 -16.37 -10.07 11.39
C ALA A 105 -15.42 -10.76 12.38
N PHE A 106 -14.12 -10.80 12.07
CA PHE A 106 -13.11 -11.33 12.97
C PHE A 106 -13.08 -10.57 14.30
N LEU A 107 -13.04 -9.24 14.27
CA LEU A 107 -13.08 -8.42 15.49
C LEU A 107 -14.37 -8.65 16.28
N TYR A 108 -15.51 -8.73 15.60
CA TYR A 108 -16.81 -9.01 16.22
C TYR A 108 -16.82 -10.36 16.95
N HIS A 109 -16.32 -11.42 16.32
CA HIS A 109 -16.24 -12.75 16.93
C HIS A 109 -15.25 -12.81 18.08
N VAL A 110 -14.09 -12.14 17.98
CA VAL A 110 -13.12 -12.04 19.08
C VAL A 110 -13.74 -11.33 20.29
N MET A 111 -14.47 -10.23 20.08
CA MET A 111 -15.14 -9.52 21.18
C MET A 111 -16.22 -10.40 21.84
N HIS A 112 -17.01 -11.13 21.05
CA HIS A 112 -18.01 -12.06 21.59
C HIS A 112 -17.38 -13.24 22.34
N LEU A 113 -16.22 -13.73 21.89
CA LEU A 113 -15.47 -14.79 22.57
C LEU A 113 -14.98 -14.33 23.96
N VAL A 114 -14.70 -13.03 24.13
CA VAL A 114 -14.33 -12.42 25.42
C VAL A 114 -15.57 -11.91 26.19
N ASN A 115 -16.78 -12.31 25.77
CA ASN A 115 -18.07 -11.93 26.38
C ASN A 115 -18.37 -10.43 26.33
N ILE A 116 -17.77 -9.69 25.41
CA ILE A 116 -18.07 -8.27 25.15
C ILE A 116 -19.11 -8.22 24.02
N THR A 117 -20.39 -8.10 24.39
CA THR A 117 -21.52 -8.11 23.45
C THR A 117 -21.70 -6.73 22.80
N ILE A 118 -21.03 -6.51 21.67
CA ILE A 118 -21.12 -5.27 20.87
C ILE A 118 -21.86 -5.56 19.57
N ASP A 119 -22.80 -4.70 19.18
CA ASP A 119 -23.46 -4.80 17.86
C ASP A 119 -22.44 -4.59 16.72
N ILE A 120 -22.59 -5.35 15.63
CA ILE A 120 -21.71 -5.29 14.45
C ILE A 120 -21.63 -3.88 13.86
N ARG A 121 -22.71 -3.09 13.99
CA ARG A 121 -22.72 -1.69 13.59
C ARG A 121 -21.63 -0.87 14.28
N HIS A 122 -21.46 -1.03 15.59
CA HIS A 122 -20.45 -0.28 16.33
C HIS A 122 -19.03 -0.71 15.95
N VAL A 123 -18.81 -2.00 15.69
CA VAL A 123 -17.53 -2.49 15.15
C VAL A 123 -17.22 -1.81 13.82
N CYS A 124 -18.18 -1.74 12.90
CA CYS A 124 -18.00 -1.09 11.60
C CYS A 124 -17.73 0.42 11.72
N VAL A 125 -18.46 1.12 12.59
CA VAL A 125 -18.29 2.58 12.82
C VAL A 125 -16.90 2.92 13.37
N PHE A 126 -16.37 2.12 14.30
CA PHE A 126 -15.09 2.40 14.96
C PHE A 126 -13.88 1.69 14.33
N LEU A 127 -14.06 0.94 13.24
CA LEU A 127 -12.97 0.22 12.58
C LEU A 127 -11.93 1.18 11.98
N ALA A 128 -12.35 2.23 11.27
CA ALA A 128 -11.43 3.17 10.64
C ALA A 128 -10.55 3.94 11.67
N PRO A 129 -11.09 4.48 12.78
CA PRO A 129 -10.27 5.03 13.85
C PRO A 129 -9.27 4.04 14.45
N LEU A 130 -9.67 2.78 14.68
CA LEU A 130 -8.79 1.74 15.21
C LEU A 130 -7.60 1.48 14.26
N PHE A 131 -7.88 1.29 12.97
CA PHE A 131 -6.83 1.07 11.97
C PHE A 131 -5.94 2.30 11.79
N SER A 132 -6.47 3.50 11.94
CA SER A 132 -5.66 4.71 11.92
C SER A 132 -4.65 4.76 13.07
N SER A 133 -5.02 4.33 14.28
CA SER A 133 -4.06 4.19 15.39
C SER A 133 -2.98 3.15 15.09
N LEU A 134 -3.31 2.07 14.38
CA LEU A 134 -2.31 1.09 13.92
C LEU A 134 -1.40 1.65 12.82
N THR A 135 -1.94 2.48 11.92
CA THR A 135 -1.18 3.19 10.88
C THR A 135 -0.08 4.06 11.48
N VAL A 136 -0.34 4.72 12.62
CA VAL A 136 0.69 5.48 13.38
C VAL A 136 1.87 4.59 13.77
N LEU A 137 1.60 3.40 14.31
CA LEU A 137 2.64 2.45 14.72
C LEU A 137 3.45 1.92 13.53
N VAL A 138 2.77 1.60 12.43
CA VAL A 138 3.43 1.11 11.22
C VAL A 138 4.30 2.21 10.59
N THR A 139 3.82 3.45 10.58
CA THR A 139 4.57 4.61 10.06
C THR A 139 5.84 4.85 10.87
N TYR A 140 5.76 4.75 12.20
CA TYR A 140 6.93 4.79 13.07
C TYR A 140 7.98 3.76 12.64
N HIS A 141 7.58 2.50 12.45
CA HIS A 141 8.48 1.43 12.05
C HIS A 141 9.06 1.64 10.66
N LEU A 142 8.24 2.07 9.69
CA LEU A 142 8.67 2.38 8.32
C LEU A 142 9.76 3.45 8.32
N THR A 143 9.52 4.58 8.98
CA THR A 143 10.47 5.70 8.99
C THR A 143 11.71 5.41 9.84
N LYS A 144 11.58 4.61 10.91
CA LYS A 144 12.73 4.12 11.68
C LYS A 144 13.69 3.30 10.82
N GLU A 145 13.18 2.53 9.86
CA GLU A 145 14.03 1.75 8.95
C GLU A 145 14.79 2.62 7.93
N LEU A 146 14.31 3.84 7.64
CA LEU A 146 14.94 4.78 6.71
C LEU A 146 16.08 5.58 7.34
N LYS A 147 15.91 6.05 8.58
CA LYS A 147 16.89 6.93 9.25
C LYS A 147 17.13 6.55 10.70
N ASP A 148 16.28 7.02 11.60
CA ASP A 148 16.44 6.88 13.05
C ASP A 148 15.09 6.88 13.76
N ALA A 149 15.10 6.48 15.04
CA ALA A 149 13.88 6.40 15.84
C ALA A 149 13.22 7.78 16.04
N SER A 150 14.01 8.85 16.09
CA SER A 150 13.52 10.22 16.26
C SER A 150 12.68 10.67 15.06
N ALA A 151 13.18 10.45 13.83
CA ALA A 151 12.38 10.71 12.62
C ALA A 151 11.10 9.86 12.60
N GLY A 152 11.16 8.61 13.08
CA GLY A 152 9.99 7.76 13.23
C GLY A 152 8.92 8.32 14.15
N LEU A 153 9.30 8.85 15.32
CA LEU A 153 8.35 9.45 16.26
C LEU A 153 7.67 10.70 15.66
N VAL A 154 8.44 11.53 14.96
CA VAL A 154 7.90 12.72 14.29
C VAL A 154 6.93 12.32 13.18
N ALA A 155 7.28 11.36 12.33
CA ALA A 155 6.41 10.87 11.26
C ALA A 155 5.11 10.27 11.82
N ALA A 156 5.19 9.50 12.91
CA ALA A 156 4.04 8.91 13.59
C ALA A 156 3.09 9.98 14.17
N ALA A 157 3.65 11.02 14.81
CA ALA A 157 2.85 12.14 15.32
C ALA A 157 2.18 12.94 14.19
N MET A 158 2.88 13.13 13.08
CA MET A 158 2.38 13.86 11.90
C MET A 158 1.23 13.13 11.20
N ILE A 159 1.36 11.83 10.93
CA ILE A 159 0.28 11.06 10.26
C ILE A 159 -0.96 10.87 11.15
N ALA A 160 -0.81 10.94 12.48
CA ALA A 160 -1.94 10.83 13.41
C ALA A 160 -2.98 11.94 13.18
N ILE A 161 -2.53 13.14 12.82
CA ILE A 161 -3.37 14.36 12.73
C ILE A 161 -3.52 14.91 11.31
N VAL A 162 -2.97 14.25 10.28
CA VAL A 162 -2.99 14.78 8.92
C VAL A 162 -4.41 14.83 8.35
N PRO A 163 -4.94 16.01 7.98
CA PRO A 163 -6.32 16.16 7.51
C PRO A 163 -6.67 15.27 6.31
N GLY A 164 -5.77 15.15 5.33
CA GLY A 164 -6.00 14.32 4.14
C GLY A 164 -6.22 12.84 4.43
N TYR A 165 -5.64 12.29 5.52
CA TYR A 165 -5.96 10.91 5.94
C TYR A 165 -7.21 10.87 6.82
N ILE A 166 -7.43 11.88 7.67
CA ILE A 166 -8.61 11.95 8.54
C ILE A 166 -9.89 11.94 7.71
N SER A 167 -9.95 12.68 6.59
CA SER A 167 -11.15 12.78 5.73
C SER A 167 -11.69 11.41 5.28
N ARG A 168 -10.82 10.43 5.05
CA ARG A 168 -11.17 9.06 4.62
C ARG A 168 -11.14 8.01 5.73
N SER A 169 -10.97 8.44 6.98
CA SER A 169 -10.89 7.53 8.13
C SER A 169 -11.66 8.02 9.37
N VAL A 170 -12.63 8.92 9.17
CA VAL A 170 -13.54 9.38 10.24
C VAL A 170 -14.39 8.22 10.76
N ALA A 171 -14.70 8.23 12.05
CA ALA A 171 -15.64 7.28 12.63
C ALA A 171 -17.00 7.35 11.91
N GLY A 172 -17.51 6.20 11.46
CA GLY A 172 -18.73 6.08 10.65
C GLY A 172 -18.48 5.98 9.14
N SER A 173 -17.29 6.31 8.65
CA SER A 173 -16.89 6.03 7.26
C SER A 173 -16.33 4.61 7.14
N TYR A 174 -17.23 3.63 6.96
CA TYR A 174 -16.88 2.21 6.83
C TYR A 174 -16.54 1.84 5.38
N ASP A 175 -15.43 2.41 4.89
CA ASP A 175 -14.92 2.16 3.55
C ASP A 175 -13.54 1.50 3.55
N ASN A 176 -13.17 0.92 2.40
CA ASN A 176 -11.96 0.13 2.20
C ASN A 176 -10.67 0.94 2.41
N GLU A 177 -10.72 2.26 2.17
CA GLU A 177 -9.55 3.14 2.27
C GLU A 177 -8.98 3.20 3.70
N GLY A 178 -9.84 3.13 4.72
CA GLY A 178 -9.44 3.19 6.13
C GLY A 178 -8.49 2.07 6.52
N ILE A 179 -8.70 0.87 5.99
CA ILE A 179 -7.85 -0.31 6.21
C ILE A 179 -6.72 -0.41 5.18
N ALA A 180 -6.96 0.04 3.94
CA ALA A 180 -6.00 -0.06 2.85
C ALA A 180 -4.71 0.70 3.12
N ILE A 181 -4.79 1.91 3.70
CA ILE A 181 -3.60 2.72 4.02
C ILE A 181 -2.71 2.00 5.03
N PHE A 182 -3.30 1.38 6.05
CA PHE A 182 -2.56 0.54 7.00
C PHE A 182 -1.87 -0.63 6.28
N CYS A 183 -2.59 -1.39 5.45
CA CYS A 183 -2.05 -2.53 4.71
C CYS A 183 -0.90 -2.13 3.77
N MET A 184 -1.05 -0.99 3.10
CA MET A 184 -0.06 -0.46 2.18
C MET A 184 1.25 -0.10 2.92
N LEU A 185 1.16 0.67 4.01
CA LEU A 185 2.34 1.02 4.80
C LEU A 185 2.99 -0.21 5.45
N LEU A 186 2.19 -1.20 5.87
CA LEU A 186 2.69 -2.45 6.43
C LEU A 186 3.49 -3.22 5.38
N THR A 187 2.97 -3.30 4.15
CA THR A 187 3.65 -3.94 3.02
C THR A 187 4.95 -3.21 2.68
N TYR A 188 4.96 -1.88 2.66
CA TYR A 188 6.19 -1.10 2.43
C TYR A 188 7.23 -1.28 3.55
N ALA A 189 6.80 -1.31 4.81
CA ALA A 189 7.70 -1.51 5.94
C ALA A 189 8.38 -2.89 5.85
N LEU A 190 7.61 -3.93 5.53
CA LEU A 190 8.12 -5.29 5.36
C LEU A 190 8.99 -5.43 4.09
N TRP A 191 8.62 -4.76 3.00
CA TRP A 191 9.41 -4.71 1.76
C TRP A 191 10.80 -4.09 2.02
N ILE A 192 10.84 -2.91 2.63
CA ILE A 192 12.09 -2.22 2.96
C ILE A 192 12.96 -3.09 3.88
N LYS A 193 12.36 -3.72 4.89
CA LYS A 193 13.05 -4.63 5.80
C LYS A 193 13.58 -5.88 5.07
N SER A 194 12.81 -6.41 4.13
CA SER A 194 13.22 -7.52 3.27
C SER A 194 14.42 -7.15 2.40
N VAL A 195 14.43 -5.95 1.80
CA VAL A 195 15.55 -5.47 0.97
C VAL A 195 16.83 -5.26 1.82
N LYS A 196 16.70 -4.71 3.04
CA LYS A 196 17.83 -4.52 3.96
C LYS A 196 18.49 -5.83 4.37
N THR A 197 17.65 -6.79 4.77
CA THR A 197 18.11 -8.06 5.37
C THR A 197 18.44 -9.11 4.32
N GLY A 198 17.74 -9.15 3.18
CA GLY A 198 17.84 -10.20 2.18
C GLY A 198 17.30 -11.56 2.64
N SER A 199 16.46 -11.60 3.69
CA SER A 199 15.91 -12.85 4.22
C SER A 199 14.55 -13.18 3.60
N VAL A 200 14.39 -14.44 3.19
CA VAL A 200 13.13 -15.00 2.69
C VAL A 200 12.00 -14.85 3.72
N PHE A 201 12.29 -14.89 5.02
CA PHE A 201 11.29 -14.71 6.07
C PHE A 201 10.61 -13.34 6.01
N TRP A 202 11.38 -12.26 5.80
CA TRP A 202 10.79 -10.93 5.66
C TRP A 202 10.05 -10.79 4.32
N SER A 203 10.49 -11.48 3.27
CA SER A 203 9.82 -11.54 1.98
C SER A 203 8.48 -12.28 2.04
N THR A 204 8.40 -13.39 2.77
CA THR A 204 7.15 -14.15 2.94
C THR A 204 6.15 -13.34 3.76
N LEU A 205 6.57 -12.70 4.85
CA LEU A 205 5.72 -11.77 5.60
C LEU A 205 5.25 -10.59 4.74
N CYS A 206 6.11 -10.03 3.90
CA CYS A 206 5.75 -8.99 2.94
C CYS A 206 4.69 -9.50 1.94
N SER A 207 4.78 -10.76 1.50
CA SER A 207 3.82 -11.39 0.58
C SER A 207 2.46 -11.60 1.24
N ILE A 208 2.44 -11.97 2.52
CA ILE A 208 1.21 -12.11 3.31
C ILE A 208 0.56 -10.73 3.53
N ALA A 209 1.36 -9.70 3.84
CA ALA A 209 0.85 -8.33 3.95
C ALA A 209 0.31 -7.80 2.61
N TYR A 210 0.98 -8.14 1.50
CA TYR A 210 0.50 -7.84 0.15
C TYR A 210 -0.82 -8.59 -0.15
N PHE A 211 -0.94 -9.86 0.20
CA PHE A 211 -2.20 -10.61 0.07
C PHE A 211 -3.34 -9.93 0.84
N TYR A 212 -3.08 -9.50 2.07
CA TYR A 212 -4.06 -8.76 2.85
C TYR A 212 -4.45 -7.44 2.18
N MET A 213 -3.49 -6.71 1.62
CA MET A 213 -3.76 -5.51 0.81
C MET A 213 -4.65 -5.81 -0.41
N VAL A 214 -4.32 -6.85 -1.19
CA VAL A 214 -5.11 -7.30 -2.34
C VAL A 214 -6.54 -7.65 -1.93
N SER A 215 -6.70 -8.29 -0.77
CA SER A 215 -8.02 -8.66 -0.25
C SER A 215 -8.85 -7.44 0.19
N SER A 216 -8.21 -6.32 0.54
CA SER A 216 -8.85 -5.16 1.13
C SER A 216 -9.14 -4.04 0.14
N TRP A 217 -8.28 -3.78 -0.84
CA TRP A 217 -8.47 -2.67 -1.76
C TRP A 217 -7.80 -2.85 -3.12
N GLY A 218 -8.45 -2.33 -4.18
CA GLY A 218 -7.98 -2.41 -5.57
C GLY A 218 -6.66 -1.67 -5.86
N GLY A 219 -6.19 -0.79 -4.96
CA GLY A 219 -4.90 -0.13 -5.11
C GLY A 219 -3.68 -1.03 -4.91
N TYR A 220 -3.87 -2.34 -4.73
CA TYR A 220 -2.77 -3.32 -4.79
C TYR A 220 -1.99 -3.26 -6.12
N VAL A 221 -2.66 -2.80 -7.21
CA VAL A 221 -2.04 -2.57 -8.52
C VAL A 221 -0.95 -1.48 -8.46
N PHE A 222 -1.14 -0.45 -7.62
CA PHE A 222 -0.09 0.55 -7.39
C PHE A 222 1.14 -0.08 -6.72
N LEU A 223 0.91 -0.91 -5.71
CA LEU A 223 1.95 -1.58 -4.93
C LEU A 223 2.79 -2.53 -5.80
N ILE A 224 2.13 -3.36 -6.62
CA ILE A 224 2.80 -4.32 -7.50
C ILE A 224 3.54 -3.69 -8.67
N ASN A 225 3.26 -2.41 -9.00
CA ASN A 225 4.01 -1.67 -10.03
C ASN A 225 5.15 -0.85 -9.43
N LEU A 226 5.00 -0.34 -8.21
CA LEU A 226 6.04 0.42 -7.52
C LEU A 226 7.23 -0.44 -7.10
N ILE A 227 6.98 -1.66 -6.61
CA ILE A 227 8.05 -2.59 -6.20
C ILE A 227 9.00 -2.94 -7.38
N PRO A 228 8.50 -3.38 -8.55
CA PRO A 228 9.32 -3.60 -9.75
C PRO A 228 10.03 -2.33 -10.22
N MET A 229 9.36 -1.17 -10.21
CA MET A 229 9.98 0.10 -10.59
C MET A 229 11.20 0.41 -9.72
N HIS A 230 11.10 0.14 -8.42
CA HIS A 230 12.22 0.26 -7.49
C HIS A 230 13.39 -0.67 -7.83
N ILE A 231 13.11 -1.93 -8.18
CA ILE A 231 14.17 -2.88 -8.55
C ILE A 231 14.83 -2.49 -9.86
N LEU A 232 14.05 -2.04 -10.84
CA LEU A 232 14.57 -1.53 -12.10
C LEU A 232 15.46 -0.29 -11.86
N ALA A 233 15.07 0.62 -10.97
CA ALA A 233 15.93 1.73 -10.57
C ALA A 233 17.22 1.25 -9.87
N LEU A 234 17.16 0.21 -9.04
CA LEU A 234 18.35 -0.39 -8.43
C LEU A 234 19.28 -1.05 -9.45
N MET A 235 18.73 -1.65 -10.52
CA MET A 235 19.53 -2.17 -11.63
C MET A 235 20.20 -1.05 -12.42
N ILE A 236 19.46 0.01 -12.78
CA ILE A 236 19.99 1.16 -13.54
C ILE A 236 21.09 1.88 -12.77
N THR A 237 20.92 2.02 -11.45
CA THR A 237 21.94 2.65 -10.58
C THR A 237 23.12 1.73 -10.27
N GLY A 238 23.14 0.49 -10.79
CA GLY A 238 24.23 -0.47 -10.57
C GLY A 238 24.30 -1.03 -9.15
N ARG A 239 23.22 -0.94 -8.37
CA ARG A 239 23.14 -1.36 -6.96
C ARG A 239 22.46 -2.72 -6.77
N PHE A 240 22.27 -3.47 -7.86
CA PHE A 240 21.66 -4.78 -7.79
C PHE A 240 22.55 -5.75 -7.00
N SER A 241 21.95 -6.49 -6.07
CA SER A 241 22.66 -7.45 -5.21
C SER A 241 21.81 -8.71 -5.00
N HIS A 242 22.44 -9.80 -4.56
CA HIS A 242 21.73 -11.05 -4.25
C HIS A 242 20.61 -10.87 -3.21
N ARG A 243 20.75 -9.91 -2.28
CA ARG A 243 19.70 -9.59 -1.30
C ARG A 243 18.41 -9.10 -1.99
N ILE A 244 18.55 -8.22 -2.99
CA ILE A 244 17.43 -7.67 -3.76
C ILE A 244 16.81 -8.78 -4.61
N TYR A 245 17.64 -9.63 -5.24
CA TYR A 245 17.17 -10.78 -6.02
C TYR A 245 16.31 -11.73 -5.17
N VAL A 246 16.81 -12.16 -4.01
CA VAL A 246 16.07 -13.06 -3.10
C VAL A 246 14.78 -12.41 -2.60
N ALA A 247 14.85 -11.14 -2.19
CA ALA A 247 13.69 -10.40 -1.69
C ALA A 247 12.59 -10.30 -2.76
N TYR A 248 12.93 -9.85 -3.96
CA TYR A 248 11.94 -9.64 -5.00
C TYR A 248 11.36 -10.94 -5.55
N CYS A 249 12.21 -11.93 -5.87
CA CYS A 249 11.72 -13.18 -6.45
C CYS A 249 10.77 -13.90 -5.48
N SER A 250 11.09 -13.88 -4.18
CA SER A 250 10.23 -14.46 -3.15
C SER A 250 8.89 -13.72 -3.05
N VAL A 251 8.92 -12.38 -3.03
CA VAL A 251 7.70 -11.54 -2.98
C VAL A 251 6.84 -11.71 -4.23
N TYR A 252 7.46 -11.75 -5.41
CA TYR A 252 6.75 -11.88 -6.67
C TYR A 252 6.05 -13.24 -6.79
N CYS A 253 6.76 -14.34 -6.55
CA CYS A 253 6.19 -15.69 -6.66
C CYS A 253 5.05 -15.91 -5.66
N LEU A 254 5.30 -15.62 -4.37
CA LEU A 254 4.30 -15.83 -3.33
C LEU A 254 3.15 -14.82 -3.44
N GLY A 255 3.45 -13.54 -3.66
CA GLY A 255 2.45 -12.49 -3.79
C GLY A 255 1.51 -12.73 -4.97
N THR A 256 2.02 -13.20 -6.11
CA THR A 256 1.20 -13.50 -7.30
C THR A 256 0.30 -14.71 -7.07
N ILE A 257 0.80 -15.79 -6.46
CA ILE A 257 -0.02 -16.97 -6.15
C ILE A 257 -1.12 -16.62 -5.15
N LEU A 258 -0.77 -15.86 -4.10
CA LEU A 258 -1.73 -15.44 -3.08
C LEU A 258 -2.78 -14.48 -3.65
N SER A 259 -2.40 -13.53 -4.51
CA SER A 259 -3.36 -12.58 -5.09
C SER A 259 -4.41 -13.28 -5.97
N MET A 260 -4.03 -14.34 -6.68
CA MET A 260 -4.95 -15.15 -7.48
C MET A 260 -6.03 -15.88 -6.65
N GLN A 261 -5.82 -16.06 -5.35
CA GLN A 261 -6.81 -16.73 -4.48
C GLN A 261 -8.03 -15.87 -4.21
N ILE A 262 -7.96 -14.55 -4.42
CA ILE A 262 -9.10 -13.66 -4.28
C ILE A 262 -9.98 -13.80 -5.52
N SER A 263 -11.22 -14.27 -5.37
CA SER A 263 -12.13 -14.58 -6.49
C SER A 263 -12.36 -13.40 -7.44
N PHE A 264 -12.40 -12.17 -6.92
CA PHE A 264 -12.54 -10.96 -7.73
C PHE A 264 -11.34 -10.71 -8.65
N VAL A 265 -10.13 -11.06 -8.19
CA VAL A 265 -8.88 -10.90 -8.92
C VAL A 265 -8.68 -12.06 -9.90
N GLY A 266 -8.89 -13.29 -9.44
CA GLY A 266 -8.77 -14.49 -10.27
C GLY A 266 -7.45 -14.53 -11.04
N PHE A 267 -7.52 -14.62 -12.37
CA PHE A 267 -6.35 -14.71 -13.25
C PHE A 267 -5.85 -13.35 -13.79
N GLN A 268 -6.37 -12.23 -13.30
CA GLN A 268 -5.92 -10.89 -13.69
C GLN A 268 -4.39 -10.68 -13.54
N PRO A 269 -3.69 -11.21 -12.52
CA PRO A 269 -2.26 -11.01 -12.37
C PRO A 269 -1.40 -11.56 -13.52
N VAL A 270 -1.93 -12.51 -14.31
CA VAL A 270 -1.24 -13.09 -15.47
C VAL A 270 -1.80 -12.59 -16.79
N GLN A 271 -3.10 -12.26 -16.84
CA GLN A 271 -3.77 -11.86 -18.07
C GLN A 271 -3.76 -10.34 -18.31
N SER A 272 -3.78 -9.54 -17.24
CA SER A 272 -3.87 -8.08 -17.33
C SER A 272 -2.52 -7.43 -17.63
N SER A 273 -2.53 -6.41 -18.48
CA SER A 273 -1.37 -5.56 -18.76
C SER A 273 -0.82 -4.87 -17.50
N GLU A 274 -1.65 -4.67 -16.50
CA GLU A 274 -1.32 -3.95 -15.25
C GLU A 274 -0.25 -4.65 -14.40
N HIS A 275 -0.10 -5.97 -14.58
CA HIS A 275 0.84 -6.80 -13.82
C HIS A 275 2.08 -7.17 -14.64
N MET A 276 2.11 -6.77 -15.92
CA MET A 276 3.21 -7.13 -16.84
C MET A 276 4.53 -6.48 -16.46
N ALA A 277 4.52 -5.31 -15.81
CA ALA A 277 5.75 -4.70 -15.30
C ALA A 277 6.43 -5.60 -14.26
N ALA A 278 5.64 -6.21 -13.36
CA ALA A 278 6.17 -7.14 -12.36
C ALA A 278 6.72 -8.42 -13.02
N PHE A 279 6.01 -8.99 -14.00
CA PHE A 279 6.51 -10.14 -14.73
C PHE A 279 7.78 -9.82 -15.53
N GLY A 280 7.83 -8.68 -16.21
CA GLY A 280 8.97 -8.24 -17.00
C GLY A 280 10.22 -8.01 -16.17
N VAL A 281 10.09 -7.32 -15.02
CA VAL A 281 11.22 -7.12 -14.10
C VAL A 281 11.63 -8.43 -13.43
N PHE A 282 10.70 -9.35 -13.15
CA PHE A 282 11.04 -10.69 -12.67
C PHE A 282 11.90 -11.45 -13.69
N GLY A 283 11.49 -11.48 -14.96
CA GLY A 283 12.29 -12.08 -16.04
C GLY A 283 13.67 -11.42 -16.19
N LEU A 284 13.72 -10.08 -16.11
CA LEU A 284 14.98 -9.32 -16.15
C LEU A 284 15.90 -9.66 -14.97
N CYS A 285 15.35 -9.85 -13.76
CA CYS A 285 16.12 -10.27 -12.58
C CYS A 285 16.78 -11.64 -12.80
N GLN A 286 16.07 -12.60 -13.39
CA GLN A 286 16.60 -13.92 -13.68
C GLN A 286 17.75 -13.84 -14.70
N ILE A 287 17.55 -13.09 -15.79
CA ILE A 287 18.57 -12.90 -16.82
C ILE A 287 19.80 -12.20 -16.23
N TYR A 288 19.60 -11.11 -15.49
CA TYR A 288 20.70 -10.35 -14.88
C TYR A 288 21.53 -11.21 -13.94
N ALA A 289 20.87 -11.94 -13.01
CA ALA A 289 21.56 -12.81 -12.06
C ALA A 289 22.30 -13.97 -12.74
N PHE A 290 21.71 -14.55 -13.79
CA PHE A 290 22.34 -15.62 -14.56
C PHE A 290 23.56 -15.13 -15.36
N VAL A 291 23.46 -13.96 -15.99
CA VAL A 291 24.59 -13.35 -16.71
C VAL A 291 25.73 -13.01 -15.76
N ASP A 292 25.41 -12.47 -14.58
CA ASP A 292 26.42 -12.17 -13.55
C ASP A 292 27.11 -13.45 -13.03
N TYR A 293 26.34 -14.52 -12.84
CA TYR A 293 26.88 -15.83 -12.48
C TYR A 293 27.83 -16.38 -13.57
N ILE A 294 27.43 -16.35 -14.84
CA ILE A 294 28.29 -16.81 -15.95
C ILE A 294 29.56 -15.96 -16.03
N ARG A 295 29.45 -14.63 -15.90
CA ARG A 295 30.59 -13.71 -15.90
C ARG A 295 31.59 -14.04 -14.79
N SER A 296 31.13 -14.55 -13.65
CA SER A 296 32.01 -14.99 -12.56
C SER A 296 32.76 -16.30 -12.84
N LYS A 297 32.29 -17.13 -13.79
CA LYS A 297 32.86 -18.44 -14.11
C LYS A 297 33.72 -18.45 -15.36
N LEU A 298 33.51 -17.51 -16.29
CA LEU A 298 34.24 -17.43 -17.55
C LEU A 298 35.31 -16.34 -17.54
N THR A 299 36.31 -16.51 -18.41
CA THR A 299 37.23 -15.42 -18.75
C THR A 299 36.52 -14.37 -19.61
N LYS A 300 36.99 -13.11 -19.58
CA LYS A 300 36.36 -12.00 -20.31
C LYS A 300 36.21 -12.28 -21.80
N GLU A 301 37.21 -12.90 -22.43
CA GLU A 301 37.20 -13.24 -23.86
C GLU A 301 36.13 -14.28 -24.20
N GLN A 302 36.01 -15.33 -23.39
CA GLN A 302 34.97 -16.37 -23.56
C GLN A 302 33.57 -15.80 -23.31
N PHE A 303 33.43 -14.89 -22.34
CA PHE A 303 32.17 -14.20 -22.07
C PHE A 303 31.75 -13.31 -23.25
N ASP A 304 32.66 -12.53 -23.83
CA ASP A 304 32.34 -11.64 -24.95
C ASP A 304 31.94 -12.42 -26.21
N LEU A 305 32.60 -13.57 -26.46
CA LEU A 305 32.23 -14.48 -27.55
C LEU A 305 30.84 -15.09 -27.32
N LEU A 306 30.56 -15.57 -26.11
CA LEU A 306 29.27 -16.14 -25.74
C LEU A 306 28.16 -15.09 -25.80
N PHE A 307 28.40 -13.88 -25.31
CA PHE A 307 27.42 -12.79 -25.33
C PHE A 307 27.09 -12.37 -26.77
N ARG A 308 28.10 -12.23 -27.65
CA ARG A 308 27.88 -11.90 -29.07
C ARG A 308 27.08 -12.97 -29.80
N THR A 309 27.42 -14.25 -29.61
CA THR A 309 26.69 -15.36 -30.25
C THR A 309 25.25 -15.44 -29.75
N LEU A 310 25.02 -15.29 -28.44
CA LEU A 310 23.68 -15.30 -27.85
C LEU A 310 22.84 -14.10 -28.31
N ALA A 311 23.43 -12.90 -28.40
CA ALA A 311 22.74 -11.70 -28.89
C ALA A 311 22.29 -11.85 -30.34
N ILE A 312 23.10 -12.47 -31.21
CA ILE A 312 22.74 -12.74 -32.61
C ILE A 312 21.57 -13.74 -32.67
N ILE A 313 21.59 -14.81 -31.88
CA ILE A 313 20.53 -15.83 -31.85
C ILE A 313 19.21 -15.23 -31.33
N VAL A 314 19.27 -14.46 -30.25
CA VAL A 314 18.09 -13.78 -29.67
C VAL A 314 17.56 -12.70 -30.62
N GLY A 315 18.45 -11.97 -31.32
CA GLY A 315 18.06 -11.02 -32.36
C GLY A 315 17.32 -11.71 -33.51
N ALA A 316 17.87 -12.81 -34.03
CA ALA A 316 17.25 -13.55 -35.14
C ALA A 316 15.89 -14.17 -34.76
N THR A 317 15.79 -14.73 -33.55
CA THR A 317 14.55 -15.34 -33.03
C THR A 317 13.48 -14.30 -32.67
N SER A 318 13.86 -13.15 -32.10
CA SER A 318 12.91 -12.10 -31.77
C SER A 318 12.31 -11.46 -33.03
N VAL A 319 13.09 -11.25 -34.08
CA VAL A 319 12.58 -10.78 -35.39
C VAL A 319 11.59 -11.78 -35.97
N THR A 320 11.90 -13.08 -35.97
CA THR A 320 10.98 -14.11 -36.49
C THR A 320 9.69 -14.20 -35.67
N VAL A 321 9.78 -14.20 -34.34
CA VAL A 321 8.61 -14.25 -33.45
C VAL A 321 7.75 -12.99 -33.57
N PHE A 322 8.36 -11.81 -33.67
CA PHE A 322 7.64 -10.54 -33.84
C PHE A 322 6.94 -10.48 -35.20
N SER A 323 7.59 -10.93 -36.28
CA SER A 323 6.94 -11.05 -37.60
C SER A 323 5.74 -11.99 -37.56
N VAL A 324 5.86 -13.15 -36.89
CA VAL A 324 4.76 -14.13 -36.78
C VAL A 324 3.60 -13.62 -35.90
N LEU A 325 3.90 -12.97 -34.78
CA LEU A 325 2.88 -12.40 -33.89
C LEU A 325 2.14 -11.22 -34.52
N THR A 326 2.84 -10.42 -35.32
CA THR A 326 2.23 -9.31 -36.08
C THR A 326 1.27 -9.85 -37.15
N LEU A 327 1.63 -10.94 -37.82
CA LEU A 327 0.76 -11.62 -38.80
C LEU A 327 -0.48 -12.27 -38.15
N LEU A 328 -0.40 -12.65 -36.86
CA LEU A 328 -1.48 -13.31 -36.13
C LEU A 328 -2.44 -12.36 -35.40
N GLY A 329 -2.19 -11.04 -35.42
CA GLY A 329 -3.11 -10.03 -34.86
C GLY A 329 -3.41 -10.15 -33.36
N LYS A 330 -2.58 -10.89 -32.60
CA LYS A 330 -2.83 -11.25 -31.19
C LYS A 330 -2.34 -10.25 -30.15
N ILE A 331 -1.87 -9.07 -30.55
CA ILE A 331 -1.41 -8.05 -29.61
C ILE A 331 -2.63 -7.27 -29.11
N SER A 332 -3.14 -7.65 -27.93
CA SER A 332 -4.25 -6.96 -27.28
C SER A 332 -3.82 -5.57 -26.77
N PRO A 333 -4.63 -4.52 -26.96
CA PRO A 333 -4.35 -3.19 -26.42
C PRO A 333 -4.55 -3.12 -24.89
N TRP A 334 -4.03 -2.05 -24.30
CA TRP A 334 -4.12 -1.73 -22.87
C TRP A 334 -5.58 -1.49 -22.42
N THR A 335 -5.91 -1.85 -21.18
CA THR A 335 -7.25 -1.66 -20.60
C THR A 335 -7.59 -0.17 -20.38
N GLY A 336 -8.81 0.24 -20.73
CA GLY A 336 -9.21 1.66 -20.80
C GLY A 336 -9.21 2.44 -19.47
N ARG A 337 -9.37 1.77 -18.33
CA ARG A 337 -9.43 2.40 -16.99
C ARG A 337 -8.05 2.87 -16.48
N PHE A 338 -6.97 2.24 -16.93
CA PHE A 338 -5.60 2.67 -16.62
C PHE A 338 -5.02 3.57 -17.70
N TYR A 339 -5.46 3.41 -18.94
CA TYR A 339 -5.14 4.39 -19.98
C TYR A 339 -5.62 5.79 -19.59
N SER A 340 -6.77 5.91 -18.92
CA SER A 340 -7.22 7.21 -18.39
C SER A 340 -6.39 7.77 -17.23
N LEU A 341 -5.66 6.92 -16.49
CA LEU A 341 -4.73 7.38 -15.44
C LEU A 341 -3.43 7.95 -16.05
N LEU A 342 -3.02 7.44 -17.21
CA LEU A 342 -1.86 7.91 -17.98
C LEU A 342 -2.22 9.08 -18.90
N ASP A 343 -3.41 9.05 -19.50
CA ASP A 343 -4.01 10.11 -20.31
C ASP A 343 -5.36 10.56 -19.69
N PRO A 344 -5.38 11.67 -18.93
CA PRO A 344 -6.57 12.15 -18.23
C PRO A 344 -7.67 12.61 -19.19
N SER A 345 -7.35 12.80 -20.48
CA SER A 345 -8.32 13.23 -21.50
C SER A 345 -9.22 12.09 -21.95
N TYR A 346 -8.77 10.83 -21.84
CA TYR A 346 -9.47 9.68 -22.40
C TYR A 346 -10.80 9.40 -21.70
N ALA A 347 -10.81 9.34 -20.36
CA ALA A 347 -12.05 9.08 -19.61
C ALA A 347 -13.07 10.21 -19.79
N LYS A 348 -12.62 11.47 -19.76
CA LYS A 348 -13.47 12.65 -19.96
C LYS A 348 -14.17 12.63 -21.31
N ASN A 349 -13.48 12.20 -22.36
CA ASN A 349 -13.99 12.26 -23.72
C ASN A 349 -14.77 11.00 -24.13
N ASN A 350 -14.45 9.83 -23.58
CA ASN A 350 -14.96 8.56 -24.09
C ASN A 350 -15.88 7.79 -23.12
N ILE A 351 -15.81 8.04 -21.80
CA ILE A 351 -16.60 7.29 -20.80
C ILE A 351 -17.25 8.25 -19.79
N PRO A 352 -18.44 8.79 -20.07
CA PRO A 352 -19.07 9.84 -19.26
C PRO A 352 -19.40 9.41 -17.83
N ILE A 353 -19.63 8.10 -17.59
CA ILE A 353 -19.89 7.55 -16.24
C ILE A 353 -18.68 7.76 -15.31
N ILE A 354 -17.45 7.66 -15.83
CA ILE A 354 -16.24 7.89 -15.04
C ILE A 354 -16.09 9.41 -14.80
N ALA A 355 -16.34 10.23 -15.81
CA ALA A 355 -16.22 11.68 -15.68
C ALA A 355 -17.28 12.31 -14.76
N SER A 356 -18.42 11.65 -14.54
CA SER A 356 -19.51 12.16 -13.70
C SER A 356 -19.25 12.09 -12.20
N VAL A 357 -18.25 11.33 -11.75
CA VAL A 357 -17.91 11.23 -10.32
C VAL A 357 -17.01 12.41 -9.94
N SER A 358 -17.41 13.19 -8.93
CA SER A 358 -16.65 14.37 -8.46
C SER A 358 -15.21 14.02 -8.03
N GLU A 359 -15.02 12.77 -7.63
CA GLU A 359 -13.76 12.16 -7.20
C GLU A 359 -12.69 12.04 -8.29
N HIS A 360 -13.10 12.12 -9.55
CA HIS A 360 -12.20 11.97 -10.69
C HIS A 360 -11.70 13.31 -11.27
N GLN A 361 -12.02 14.44 -10.63
CA GLN A 361 -11.56 15.76 -11.08
C GLN A 361 -10.11 16.05 -10.67
N PRO A 362 -9.35 16.85 -11.44
CA PRO A 362 -7.98 17.24 -11.06
C PRO A 362 -7.94 18.12 -9.80
N THR A 363 -6.82 18.11 -9.09
CA THR A 363 -6.63 18.89 -7.86
C THR A 363 -6.16 20.31 -8.16
N SER A 364 -6.69 21.27 -7.42
CA SER A 364 -6.06 22.58 -7.31
C SER A 364 -4.98 22.60 -6.22
N TRP A 365 -4.07 23.57 -6.30
CA TRP A 365 -3.04 23.77 -5.26
C TRP A 365 -3.63 24.06 -3.88
N SER A 366 -4.82 24.68 -3.82
CA SER A 366 -5.47 25.05 -2.57
C SER A 366 -5.87 23.82 -1.76
N SER A 367 -6.32 22.75 -2.41
CA SER A 367 -6.63 21.48 -1.75
C SER A 367 -5.38 20.82 -1.18
N PHE A 368 -4.26 20.82 -1.91
CA PHE A 368 -2.98 20.33 -1.38
C PHE A 368 -2.56 21.08 -0.11
N TYR A 369 -2.69 22.41 -0.09
CA TYR A 369 -2.36 23.20 1.09
C TYR A 369 -3.32 22.91 2.25
N PHE A 370 -4.62 22.78 1.98
CA PHE A 370 -5.63 22.50 2.99
C PHE A 370 -5.41 21.14 3.67
N ASP A 371 -5.12 20.10 2.89
CA ASP A 371 -5.00 18.73 3.38
C ASP A 371 -3.69 18.42 4.10
N LEU A 372 -2.60 19.11 3.73
CA LEU A 372 -1.24 18.77 4.14
C LEU A 372 -0.53 19.88 4.93
N GLN A 373 -0.97 21.15 4.80
CA GLN A 373 -0.42 22.32 5.49
C GLN A 373 1.12 22.35 5.43
N LEU A 374 1.80 22.21 6.57
CA LEU A 374 3.26 22.23 6.70
C LEU A 374 3.95 21.14 5.86
N HIS A 375 3.31 19.99 5.63
CA HIS A 375 3.92 18.86 4.92
C HIS A 375 4.25 19.21 3.46
N VAL A 376 3.46 20.09 2.82
CA VAL A 376 3.71 20.52 1.43
C VAL A 376 5.10 21.16 1.31
N PHE A 377 5.52 21.95 2.30
CA PHE A 377 6.82 22.60 2.32
C PHE A 377 7.95 21.69 2.82
N MET A 378 7.65 20.79 3.76
CA MET A 378 8.64 19.84 4.28
C MET A 378 8.98 18.72 3.29
N PHE A 379 8.06 18.37 2.41
CA PHE A 379 8.22 17.24 1.49
C PHE A 379 9.41 17.41 0.52
N PRO A 380 9.60 18.55 -0.18
CA PRO A 380 10.79 18.78 -1.01
C PRO A 380 12.10 18.73 -0.22
N VAL A 381 12.11 19.24 1.02
CA VAL A 381 13.26 19.18 1.92
C VAL A 381 13.58 17.72 2.29
N GLY A 382 12.56 16.92 2.59
CA GLY A 382 12.69 15.48 2.84
C GLY A 382 13.27 14.73 1.64
N LEU A 383 12.77 15.02 0.43
CA LEU A 383 13.32 14.45 -0.81
C LEU A 383 14.79 14.82 -1.01
N TYR A 384 15.16 16.09 -0.79
CA TYR A 384 16.55 16.54 -0.91
C TYR A 384 17.48 15.75 0.02
N PHE A 385 17.07 15.48 1.27
CA PHE A 385 17.86 14.66 2.19
C PHE A 385 17.94 13.19 1.75
N CYS A 386 16.88 12.65 1.14
CA CYS A 386 16.91 11.29 0.58
C CYS A 386 17.90 11.20 -0.60
N PHE A 387 17.95 12.22 -1.47
CA PHE A 387 18.94 12.30 -2.55
C PHE A 387 20.38 12.53 -2.05
N SER A 388 20.54 13.27 -0.96
CA SER A 388 21.86 13.52 -0.36
C SER A 388 22.54 12.25 0.14
N LYS A 389 21.75 11.26 0.59
CA LYS A 389 22.24 9.95 1.03
C LYS A 389 21.46 8.83 0.34
N LEU A 390 21.86 8.49 -0.89
CA LEU A 390 21.25 7.39 -1.64
C LEU A 390 21.58 6.03 -1.02
N THR A 391 20.63 5.46 -0.30
CA THR A 391 20.58 4.06 0.12
C THR A 391 19.53 3.32 -0.71
N ASP A 392 19.58 1.99 -0.71
CA ASP A 392 18.61 1.17 -1.44
C ASP A 392 17.17 1.47 -1.00
N GLN A 393 16.95 1.76 0.29
CA GLN A 393 15.62 2.11 0.81
C GLN A 393 15.20 3.54 0.44
N ASN A 394 16.15 4.48 0.36
CA ASN A 394 15.83 5.86 -0.01
C ASN A 394 15.44 5.96 -1.49
N ILE A 395 15.99 5.11 -2.36
CA ILE A 395 15.55 5.04 -3.77
C ILE A 395 14.07 4.63 -3.83
N PHE A 396 13.65 3.66 -3.02
CA PHE A 396 12.24 3.27 -2.91
C PHE A 396 11.34 4.44 -2.47
N ILE A 397 11.71 5.17 -1.41
CA ILE A 397 10.86 6.26 -0.90
C ILE A 397 10.79 7.46 -1.85
N ILE A 398 11.87 7.73 -2.59
CA ILE A 398 11.89 8.77 -3.64
C ILE A 398 10.91 8.40 -4.75
N LEU A 399 10.96 7.17 -5.26
CA LEU A 399 10.04 6.70 -6.29
C LEU A 399 8.60 6.72 -5.80
N TYR A 400 8.35 6.27 -4.57
CA TYR A 400 7.03 6.35 -3.95
C TYR A 400 6.51 7.78 -3.89
N GLY A 401 7.33 8.73 -3.42
CA GLY A 401 6.95 10.13 -3.31
C GLY A 401 6.64 10.78 -4.66
N VAL A 402 7.50 10.59 -5.66
CA VAL A 402 7.34 11.19 -7.00
C VAL A 402 6.13 10.60 -7.73
N THR A 403 5.97 9.27 -7.71
CA THR A 403 4.82 8.61 -8.34
C THR A 403 3.50 8.99 -7.65
N SER A 404 3.49 9.04 -6.33
CA SER A 404 2.28 9.43 -5.57
C SER A 404 1.87 10.88 -5.83
N ILE A 405 2.82 11.82 -5.93
CA ILE A 405 2.51 13.22 -6.29
C ILE A 405 1.89 13.28 -7.69
N TYR A 406 2.49 12.58 -8.65
CA TYR A 406 1.99 12.59 -10.01
C TYR A 406 0.54 12.11 -10.10
N PHE A 407 0.21 11.00 -9.41
CA PHE A 407 -1.16 10.49 -9.37
C PHE A 407 -2.10 11.38 -8.57
N ALA A 408 -1.64 11.94 -7.44
CA ALA A 408 -2.44 12.86 -6.62
C ALA A 408 -2.83 14.13 -7.40
N VAL A 409 -1.93 14.71 -8.19
CA VAL A 409 -2.23 15.91 -9.00
C VAL A 409 -3.28 15.63 -10.08
N ARG A 410 -3.31 14.40 -10.60
CA ARG A 410 -4.19 14.05 -11.73
C ARG A 410 -5.57 13.54 -11.32
N HIS A 411 -5.73 13.08 -10.08
CA HIS A 411 -7.01 12.64 -9.55
C HIS A 411 -7.19 13.12 -8.13
N THR A 412 -8.29 13.83 -7.88
CA THR A 412 -8.75 14.14 -6.54
C THR A 412 -10.26 14.30 -6.42
N HIS A 413 -10.71 13.87 -5.25
CA HIS A 413 -11.93 14.31 -4.60
C HIS A 413 -11.95 15.82 -4.45
N THR A 414 -12.68 16.49 -5.33
CA THR A 414 -13.15 17.83 -5.01
C THR A 414 -14.16 17.71 -3.87
N HIS A 415 -13.82 18.23 -2.69
CA HIS A 415 -14.81 18.58 -1.68
C HIS A 415 -15.71 19.70 -2.27
N THR A 416 -16.77 19.31 -2.95
CA THR A 416 -17.88 20.20 -3.28
C THR A 416 -18.98 20.01 -2.24
N ASN A 417 -18.86 20.75 -1.14
CA ASN A 417 -19.89 21.63 -0.56
C ASN A 417 -19.52 22.01 0.87
#